data_AF-A0A6A6N641-F1
#
_entry.id   AF-A0A6A6N641-F1
#
_cell.length_a   1.000
_cell.length_b   1.000
_cell.length_c   1.000
_cell.angle_alpha   90.00
_cell.angle_beta   90.00
_cell.angle_gamma   90.00
#
_symmetry.space_group_name_H-M   'P 1'
#
loop_
_entity.id
_entity.type
_entity.pdbx_description
1 polymer ?
#
loop_
_entity_poly.entity_id
_entity_poly.type
_entity_poly.pdbx_seq_one_letter_code
_entity_poly.pdbx_strand_id
1 'polypeptide(L)'
;MNRKYFLILHVSSKGNKDEVERKLKAFGFYPESGIPRLIEKYLITVSNNRVDMHDLLEQMGKDIVNEECKQPGGRSRLWNYEDIDHVLTTETPLENLKLMDLSLCCRLERIPNLSSIAPNVEFLYLEGCLSLVEIPSLQNLSKLTELYLNGSNKIKDCPEIPCNIRILKLDGTGIEQLPSSIKHLSQLVILSLYECTALESLPSSIGNLKRLEELHLSECLRLVTIPSSIGELKCLEKLFLPNCSNLASLPESIKQLSKLKLLDLRDCESLKSLPELLSCLELLDATDCLSLESASISFNFLEHEDENEEADKSEHENEEAHKSESEDCKFLNFNTCVKLNKKVMEDVFEAHLLGQKVTLLMAGGEVPERMRYKNKGSSLSFKLDLRHLIAFSFCVVFRPTDLIDFRRFEVDFICESGNRRERNAFNLFSDKDVANWNGYHVALSSAALLSFERGKTIQENN
;
A
#
# COMPACT_ATOMS: atom_id res chain seq x y z
N MET A 1 30.84 -8.96 -19.63
CA MET A 1 29.67 -8.59 -18.79
C MET A 1 30.08 -8.83 -17.34
N ASN A 2 30.02 -7.83 -16.46
CA ASN A 2 30.62 -7.94 -15.12
C ASN A 2 29.82 -8.96 -14.29
N ARG A 3 30.46 -9.99 -13.72
CA ARG A 3 29.82 -11.04 -12.89
C ARG A 3 28.95 -10.45 -11.76
N LYS A 4 29.30 -9.25 -11.30
CA LYS A 4 28.54 -8.44 -10.33
C LYS A 4 27.10 -8.12 -10.75
N TYR A 5 26.79 -8.00 -12.05
CA TYR A 5 25.41 -7.72 -12.51
C TYR A 5 24.44 -8.89 -12.34
N PHE A 6 24.94 -10.12 -12.23
CA PHE A 6 24.09 -11.30 -12.11
C PHE A 6 23.87 -11.71 -10.64
N LEU A 7 24.77 -11.32 -9.73
CA LEU A 7 24.55 -11.40 -8.27
C LEU A 7 23.37 -10.53 -7.80
N ILE A 8 23.04 -9.48 -8.56
CA ILE A 8 21.88 -8.60 -8.35
C ILE A 8 20.56 -9.34 -8.57
N LEU A 9 20.54 -10.33 -9.46
CA LEU A 9 19.30 -10.92 -9.96
C LEU A 9 18.60 -11.78 -8.88
N HIS A 10 19.32 -12.59 -8.12
CA HIS A 10 18.67 -13.42 -7.10
C HIS A 10 18.19 -12.61 -5.88
N VAL A 11 18.86 -11.50 -5.56
CA VAL A 11 18.42 -10.54 -4.54
C VAL A 11 17.13 -9.81 -4.97
N SER A 12 16.89 -9.76 -6.28
CA SER A 12 15.75 -9.11 -6.93
C SER A 12 14.61 -10.08 -7.26
N SER A 13 14.61 -11.29 -6.69
CA SER A 13 13.54 -12.25 -6.92
C SER A 13 12.19 -11.57 -6.64
N LYS A 14 11.30 -11.67 -7.64
CA LYS A 14 9.89 -11.25 -7.67
C LYS A 14 9.44 -10.50 -6.42
N GLY A 15 9.43 -9.18 -6.48
CA GLY A 15 9.18 -8.39 -5.27
C GLY A 15 8.87 -6.93 -5.54
N ASN A 16 8.55 -6.19 -4.47
CA ASN A 16 8.39 -4.75 -4.54
C ASN A 16 9.75 -4.09 -4.89
N LYS A 17 9.76 -3.11 -5.79
CA LYS A 17 10.97 -2.42 -6.24
C LYS A 17 11.78 -1.84 -5.07
N ASP A 18 11.15 -1.18 -4.12
CA ASP A 18 11.83 -0.56 -2.97
C ASP A 18 12.52 -1.60 -2.09
N GLU A 19 11.92 -2.80 -2.02
CA GLU A 19 12.51 -3.95 -1.35
C GLU A 19 13.77 -4.42 -2.08
N VAL A 20 13.69 -4.58 -3.39
CA VAL A 20 14.83 -4.95 -4.23
C VAL A 20 15.96 -3.93 -4.11
N GLU A 21 15.66 -2.63 -4.18
CA GLU A 21 16.67 -1.57 -4.08
C GLU A 21 17.43 -1.60 -2.75
N ARG A 22 16.71 -1.80 -1.64
CA ARG A 22 17.33 -1.90 -0.30
C ARG A 22 18.28 -3.07 -0.19
N LYS A 23 17.86 -4.25 -0.66
CA LYS A 23 18.70 -5.44 -0.65
C LYS A 23 19.94 -5.23 -1.53
N LEU A 24 19.79 -4.56 -2.68
CA LEU A 24 20.93 -4.23 -3.52
C LEU A 24 21.94 -3.35 -2.81
N LYS A 25 21.51 -2.31 -2.09
CA LYS A 25 22.38 -1.47 -1.27
C LYS A 25 23.11 -2.28 -0.19
N ALA A 26 22.41 -3.19 0.49
CA ALA A 26 22.98 -4.07 1.52
C ALA A 26 24.11 -5.00 1.01
N PHE A 27 24.00 -5.45 -0.24
CA PHE A 27 25.05 -6.23 -0.91
C PHE A 27 26.11 -5.35 -1.62
N GLY A 28 26.08 -4.03 -1.43
CA GLY A 28 27.07 -3.10 -1.98
C GLY A 28 26.86 -2.76 -3.46
N PHE A 29 25.62 -2.90 -3.96
CA PHE A 29 25.23 -2.51 -5.31
C PHE A 29 24.50 -1.16 -5.31
N TYR A 30 24.49 -0.50 -6.47
CA TYR A 30 23.88 0.81 -6.68
C TYR A 30 22.59 0.64 -7.50
N PRO A 31 21.41 0.41 -6.86
CA PRO A 31 20.16 0.14 -7.56
C PRO A 31 19.77 1.23 -8.55
N GLU A 32 20.07 2.49 -8.24
CA GLU A 32 19.74 3.66 -9.06
C GLU A 32 20.37 3.58 -10.46
N SER A 33 21.57 3.00 -10.55
CA SER A 33 22.24 2.75 -11.83
C SER A 33 22.09 1.31 -12.33
N GLY A 34 21.82 0.37 -11.41
CA GLY A 34 21.78 -1.06 -11.67
C GLY A 34 20.46 -1.51 -12.30
N ILE A 35 19.32 -1.12 -11.71
CA ILE A 35 18.00 -1.53 -12.17
C ILE A 35 17.72 -1.05 -13.60
N PRO A 36 17.94 0.24 -13.97
CA PRO A 36 17.74 0.69 -15.35
C PRO A 36 18.54 -0.12 -16.38
N ARG A 37 19.82 -0.42 -16.07
CA ARG A 37 20.68 -1.23 -16.95
C ARG A 37 20.20 -2.67 -17.11
N LEU A 38 19.56 -3.24 -16.08
CA LEU A 38 19.02 -4.59 -16.16
C LEU A 38 17.73 -4.64 -16.98
N ILE A 39 16.91 -3.59 -16.91
CA ILE A 39 15.74 -3.40 -17.76
C ILE A 39 16.17 -3.24 -19.23
N GLU A 40 17.16 -2.39 -19.52
CA GLU A 40 17.74 -2.20 -20.87
C GLU A 40 18.27 -3.51 -21.48
N LYS A 41 18.72 -4.43 -20.63
CA LYS A 41 19.24 -5.74 -21.04
C LYS A 41 18.19 -6.83 -21.07
N TYR A 42 16.93 -6.50 -20.81
CA TYR A 42 15.79 -7.44 -20.73
C TYR A 42 16.03 -8.57 -19.71
N LEU A 43 16.80 -8.30 -18.65
CA LEU A 43 17.08 -9.28 -17.59
C LEU A 43 16.04 -9.23 -16.47
N ILE A 44 15.44 -8.06 -16.27
CA ILE A 44 14.33 -7.85 -15.35
C ILE A 44 13.27 -7.00 -16.03
N THR A 45 12.04 -7.13 -15.58
CA THR A 45 10.92 -6.25 -15.94
C THR A 45 10.41 -5.56 -14.70
N VAL A 46 10.11 -4.26 -14.79
CA VAL A 46 9.51 -3.51 -13.70
C VAL A 46 8.14 -3.01 -14.13
N SER A 47 7.09 -3.45 -13.45
CA SER A 47 5.71 -3.06 -13.72
C SER A 47 4.93 -2.95 -12.42
N ASN A 48 4.10 -1.91 -12.24
CA ASN A 48 3.29 -1.70 -11.04
C ASN A 48 4.10 -1.79 -9.73
N ASN A 49 5.27 -1.15 -9.68
CA ASN A 49 6.23 -1.21 -8.58
C ASN A 49 6.72 -2.62 -8.21
N ARG A 50 6.56 -3.60 -9.10
CA ARG A 50 7.09 -4.96 -8.94
C ARG A 50 8.22 -5.20 -9.93
N VAL A 51 9.31 -5.76 -9.41
CA VAL A 51 10.42 -6.29 -10.20
C VAL A 51 10.14 -7.77 -10.44
N ASP A 52 10.20 -8.20 -11.69
CA ASP A 52 10.03 -9.58 -12.11
C ASP A 52 11.20 -9.99 -13.02
N MET A 53 11.48 -11.30 -13.07
CA MET A 53 12.56 -11.87 -13.85
C MET A 53 12.29 -13.32 -14.19
N HIS A 54 12.94 -13.80 -15.25
CA HIS A 54 12.80 -15.18 -15.71
C HIS A 54 13.46 -16.19 -14.75
N ASP A 55 12.82 -17.32 -14.48
CA ASP A 55 13.30 -18.33 -13.52
C ASP A 55 14.72 -18.86 -13.85
N LEU A 56 15.07 -18.98 -15.13
CA LEU A 56 16.44 -19.33 -15.55
C LEU A 56 17.49 -18.28 -15.15
N LEU A 57 17.14 -16.99 -15.16
CA LEU A 57 18.04 -15.93 -14.71
C LEU A 57 18.19 -15.97 -13.18
N GLU A 58 17.12 -16.35 -12.47
CA GLU A 58 17.17 -16.59 -11.03
C GLU A 58 18.09 -17.76 -10.71
N GLN A 59 17.96 -18.88 -11.43
CA GLN A 59 18.81 -20.05 -11.27
C GLN A 59 20.28 -19.74 -11.56
N MET A 60 20.55 -18.99 -12.63
CA MET A 60 21.92 -18.53 -12.92
C MET A 60 22.46 -17.63 -11.80
N GLY A 61 21.62 -16.79 -11.19
CA GLY A 61 21.98 -16.03 -9.99
C GLY A 61 22.38 -16.94 -8.83
N LYS A 62 21.63 -18.02 -8.60
CA LYS A 62 21.94 -19.05 -7.59
C LYS A 62 23.28 -19.73 -7.87
N ASP A 63 23.54 -20.11 -9.11
CA ASP A 63 24.77 -20.79 -9.52
C ASP A 63 26.01 -19.91 -9.28
N ILE A 64 25.89 -18.60 -9.51
CA ILE A 64 27.00 -17.65 -9.27
C ILE A 64 27.35 -17.53 -7.79
N VAL A 65 26.37 -17.56 -6.89
CA VAL A 65 26.66 -17.60 -5.43
C VAL A 65 27.34 -18.91 -5.05
N ASN A 66 26.94 -20.04 -5.66
CA ASN A 66 27.60 -21.32 -5.45
C ASN A 66 29.07 -21.31 -5.92
N GLU A 67 29.43 -20.42 -6.86
CA GLU A 67 30.82 -20.17 -7.25
C GLU A 67 31.61 -19.28 -6.25
N GLU A 68 30.96 -18.57 -5.31
CA GLU A 68 31.66 -17.74 -4.30
C GLU A 68 32.57 -18.61 -3.41
N CYS A 69 32.05 -19.75 -2.96
CA CYS A 69 32.81 -20.74 -2.21
C CYS A 69 32.23 -22.14 -2.42
N LYS A 70 33.12 -23.13 -2.62
CA LYS A 70 32.72 -24.54 -2.70
C LYS A 70 32.02 -25.00 -1.43
N GLN A 71 32.50 -24.56 -0.27
CA GLN A 71 31.90 -24.85 1.02
C GLN A 71 30.75 -23.87 1.30
N PRO A 72 29.55 -24.37 1.65
CA PRO A 72 28.40 -23.50 1.94
C PRO A 72 28.70 -22.39 2.95
N GLY A 73 29.49 -22.67 4.00
CA GLY A 73 29.78 -21.68 5.04
C GLY A 73 30.61 -20.47 4.61
N GLY A 74 31.26 -20.53 3.45
CA GLY A 74 31.97 -19.38 2.90
C GLY A 74 31.11 -18.46 2.04
N ARG A 75 29.87 -18.86 1.72
CA ARG A 75 28.98 -18.14 0.80
C ARG A 75 28.27 -16.99 1.51
N SER A 76 27.98 -15.93 0.78
CA SER A 76 27.26 -14.77 1.33
C SER A 76 25.75 -14.98 1.46
N ARG A 77 25.23 -16.05 0.85
CA ARG A 77 23.81 -16.40 0.82
C ARG A 77 23.63 -17.92 0.86
N LEU A 78 22.59 -18.38 1.55
CA LEU A 78 22.21 -19.80 1.61
C LEU A 78 20.69 -19.93 1.46
N TRP A 79 20.25 -20.91 0.67
CA TRP A 79 18.82 -21.22 0.43
C TRP A 79 18.52 -22.72 0.30
N ASN A 80 19.55 -23.56 0.26
CA ASN A 80 19.35 -25.01 0.26
C ASN A 80 19.31 -25.48 1.71
N TYR A 81 18.20 -26.09 2.12
CA TYR A 81 18.06 -26.66 3.46
C TYR A 81 19.18 -27.63 3.82
N GLU A 82 19.62 -28.50 2.90
CA GLU A 82 20.71 -29.45 3.16
C GLU A 82 22.02 -28.74 3.43
N ASP A 83 22.32 -27.69 2.66
CA ASP A 83 23.49 -26.85 2.90
C ASP A 83 23.36 -26.15 4.25
N ILE A 84 22.20 -25.54 4.56
CA ILE A 84 21.97 -24.80 5.79
C ILE A 84 22.08 -25.71 7.01
N ASP A 85 21.41 -26.87 7.00
CA ASP A 85 21.47 -27.87 8.06
C ASP A 85 22.92 -28.35 8.28
N HIS A 86 23.66 -28.59 7.18
CA HIS A 86 25.07 -28.92 7.26
C HIS A 86 25.91 -27.81 7.91
N VAL A 87 25.75 -26.54 7.52
CA VAL A 87 26.57 -25.48 8.13
C VAL A 87 26.16 -25.16 9.56
N LEU A 88 24.86 -25.22 9.88
CA LEU A 88 24.36 -25.01 11.23
C LEU A 88 24.84 -26.09 12.22
N THR A 89 25.18 -27.29 11.73
CA THR A 89 25.71 -28.40 12.56
C THR A 89 27.24 -28.40 12.69
N THR A 90 27.96 -27.68 11.83
CA THR A 90 29.45 -27.71 11.79
C THR A 90 30.17 -26.77 12.77
N GLU A 91 29.44 -26.03 13.62
CA GLU A 91 29.95 -25.05 14.62
C GLU A 91 30.89 -23.95 14.07
N THR A 92 31.08 -23.83 12.75
CA THR A 92 31.91 -22.78 12.16
C THR A 92 31.12 -21.47 11.97
N PRO A 93 31.63 -20.31 12.42
CA PRO A 93 30.99 -19.02 12.17
C PRO A 93 30.86 -18.70 10.68
N LEU A 94 29.66 -18.33 10.27
CA LEU A 94 29.27 -17.95 8.91
C LEU A 94 29.50 -16.44 8.70
N GLU A 95 30.76 -16.01 8.78
CA GLU A 95 31.11 -14.58 8.81
C GLU A 95 30.67 -13.81 7.56
N ASN A 96 30.65 -14.46 6.39
CA ASN A 96 30.26 -13.82 5.13
C ASN A 96 28.75 -13.80 4.90
N LEU A 97 27.99 -14.58 5.67
CA LEU A 97 26.57 -14.81 5.42
C LEU A 97 25.75 -13.57 5.77
N LYS A 98 25.08 -13.01 4.76
CA LYS A 98 24.14 -11.89 4.89
C LYS A 98 22.69 -12.31 4.72
N LEU A 99 22.41 -13.36 3.94
CA LEU A 99 21.05 -13.84 3.69
C LEU A 99 20.96 -15.33 3.97
N MET A 100 20.04 -15.69 4.86
CA MET A 100 19.68 -17.07 5.14
C MET A 100 18.21 -17.27 4.78
N ASP A 101 17.96 -18.07 3.75
CA ASP A 101 16.63 -18.42 3.29
C ASP A 101 16.32 -19.88 3.64
N LEU A 102 15.43 -20.05 4.61
CA LEU A 102 14.90 -21.32 5.09
C LEU A 102 13.43 -21.47 4.68
N SER A 103 12.96 -20.70 3.69
CA SER A 103 11.57 -20.74 3.26
C SER A 103 11.19 -22.13 2.75
N LEU A 104 9.93 -22.53 2.99
CA LEU A 104 9.33 -23.81 2.64
C LEU A 104 10.01 -25.02 3.30
N CYS A 105 10.80 -24.80 4.36
CA CYS A 105 11.35 -25.88 5.18
C CYS A 105 10.28 -26.48 6.09
N CYS A 106 9.38 -27.28 5.52
CA CYS A 106 8.20 -27.83 6.21
C CYS A 106 8.52 -28.76 7.40
N ARG A 107 9.77 -29.22 7.55
CA ARG A 107 10.23 -30.08 8.65
C ARG A 107 11.00 -29.33 9.74
N LEU A 108 11.29 -28.05 9.52
CA LEU A 108 12.04 -27.24 10.47
C LEU A 108 11.16 -26.95 11.68
N GLU A 109 11.46 -27.56 12.83
CA GLU A 109 10.71 -27.34 14.06
C GLU A 109 11.25 -26.16 14.87
N ARG A 110 12.57 -25.93 14.80
CA ARG A 110 13.31 -24.90 15.54
C ARG A 110 14.53 -24.47 14.73
N ILE A 111 14.92 -23.20 14.81
CA ILE A 111 16.24 -22.74 14.34
C ILE A 111 17.22 -22.68 15.51
N PRO A 112 18.54 -22.90 15.29
CA PRO A 112 19.54 -22.68 16.31
C PRO A 112 19.71 -21.19 16.63
N ASN A 113 20.35 -20.88 17.75
CA ASN A 113 20.69 -19.50 18.07
C ASN A 113 21.76 -18.97 17.08
N LEU A 114 21.36 -18.03 16.24
CA LEU A 114 22.21 -17.49 15.18
C LEU A 114 23.24 -16.47 15.67
N SER A 115 23.19 -16.02 16.92
CA SER A 115 24.08 -14.94 17.42
C SER A 115 25.57 -15.27 17.30
N SER A 116 25.98 -16.53 17.50
CA SER A 116 27.36 -16.99 17.30
C SER A 116 27.61 -17.56 15.92
N ILE A 117 26.59 -18.18 15.31
CA ILE A 117 26.72 -18.91 14.04
C ILE A 117 26.73 -17.95 12.86
N ALA A 118 25.82 -16.98 12.81
CA ALA A 118 25.66 -16.06 11.67
C ALA A 118 25.47 -14.61 12.16
N PRO A 119 26.48 -14.02 12.82
CA PRO A 119 26.34 -12.69 13.45
C PRO A 119 26.12 -11.55 12.44
N ASN A 120 26.46 -11.78 11.17
CA ASN A 120 26.37 -10.78 10.10
C ASN A 120 25.11 -10.90 9.23
N VAL A 121 24.17 -11.76 9.61
CA VAL A 121 22.93 -11.93 8.84
C VAL A 121 22.11 -10.64 8.84
N GLU A 122 21.72 -10.21 7.63
CA GLU A 122 20.93 -9.01 7.36
C GLU A 122 19.49 -9.36 6.94
N PHE A 123 19.30 -10.56 6.37
CA PHE A 123 18.03 -11.08 5.87
C PHE A 123 17.80 -12.52 6.35
N LEU A 124 16.70 -12.76 7.06
CA LEU A 124 16.31 -14.10 7.51
C LEU A 124 14.88 -14.43 7.03
N TYR A 125 14.77 -15.41 6.14
CA TYR A 125 13.50 -15.86 5.58
C TYR A 125 13.14 -17.25 6.08
N LEU A 126 11.96 -17.37 6.68
CA LEU A 126 11.38 -18.58 7.26
C LEU A 126 9.93 -18.74 6.78
N GLU A 127 9.63 -18.26 5.57
CA GLU A 127 8.28 -18.29 5.00
C GLU A 127 7.84 -19.73 4.71
N GLY A 128 6.60 -20.09 5.05
CA GLY A 128 6.05 -21.43 4.83
C GLY A 128 6.68 -22.53 5.69
N CYS A 129 7.36 -22.19 6.79
CA CYS A 129 7.88 -23.15 7.76
C CYS A 129 6.76 -23.72 8.66
N LEU A 130 5.90 -24.58 8.10
CA LEU A 130 4.68 -25.08 8.75
C LEU A 130 4.89 -25.85 10.07
N SER A 131 6.11 -26.36 10.31
CA SER A 131 6.45 -27.08 11.53
C SER A 131 7.15 -26.23 12.59
N LEU A 132 7.51 -24.99 12.28
CA LEU A 132 8.28 -24.12 13.16
C LEU A 132 7.43 -23.69 14.36
N VAL A 133 7.80 -24.16 15.55
CA VAL A 133 7.03 -23.93 16.78
C VAL A 133 7.53 -22.72 17.54
N GLU A 134 8.84 -22.50 17.53
CA GLU A 134 9.48 -21.41 18.27
C GLU A 134 10.70 -20.88 17.53
N ILE A 135 11.00 -19.62 17.82
CA ILE A 135 12.18 -18.93 17.32
C ILE A 135 12.96 -18.41 18.54
N PRO A 136 14.26 -18.74 18.67
CA PRO A 136 15.09 -18.22 19.74
C PRO A 136 15.20 -16.69 19.65
N SER A 137 15.57 -16.04 20.75
CA SER A 137 15.79 -14.58 20.76
C SER A 137 16.77 -14.17 19.66
N LEU A 138 16.33 -13.24 18.81
CA LEU A 138 17.11 -12.67 17.70
C LEU A 138 17.69 -11.30 18.09
N GLN A 139 17.51 -10.84 19.33
CA GLN A 139 17.86 -9.50 19.79
C GLN A 139 19.35 -9.14 19.57
N ASN A 140 20.23 -10.14 19.58
CA ASN A 140 21.67 -9.95 19.39
C ASN A 140 22.11 -9.85 17.91
N LEU A 141 21.20 -10.06 16.96
CA LEU A 141 21.49 -9.95 15.51
C LEU A 141 21.42 -8.48 15.07
N SER A 142 22.40 -7.69 15.51
CA SER A 142 22.46 -6.23 15.30
C SER A 142 22.52 -5.75 13.84
N LYS A 143 22.71 -6.68 12.88
CA LYS A 143 22.66 -6.39 11.43
C LYS A 143 21.37 -6.84 10.75
N LEU A 144 20.50 -7.60 11.44
CA LEU A 144 19.28 -8.15 10.85
C LEU A 144 18.28 -7.02 10.55
N THR A 145 18.01 -6.77 9.26
CA THR A 145 17.11 -5.70 8.80
C THR A 145 15.76 -6.22 8.34
N GLU A 146 15.68 -7.49 7.94
CA GLU A 146 14.45 -8.10 7.43
C GLU A 146 14.23 -9.49 8.04
N LEU A 147 13.04 -9.71 8.56
CA LEU A 147 12.59 -11.00 9.11
C LEU A 147 11.23 -11.37 8.52
N TYR A 148 11.16 -12.56 7.90
CA TYR A 148 9.94 -13.08 7.28
C TYR A 148 9.59 -14.41 7.93
N LEU A 149 8.46 -14.47 8.65
CA LEU A 149 7.95 -15.66 9.34
C LEU A 149 6.62 -16.17 8.74
N ASN A 150 6.29 -15.71 7.54
CA ASN A 150 5.01 -15.91 6.88
C ASN A 150 4.59 -17.39 6.89
N GLY A 151 3.32 -17.71 7.17
CA GLY A 151 2.78 -19.07 7.14
C GLY A 151 3.26 -20.01 8.25
N SER A 152 4.00 -19.51 9.26
CA SER A 152 4.44 -20.32 10.41
C SER A 152 3.36 -20.35 11.52
N ASN A 153 2.24 -21.01 11.25
CA ASN A 153 1.03 -20.98 12.09
C ASN A 153 1.17 -21.58 13.51
N LYS A 154 2.24 -22.34 13.77
CA LYS A 154 2.52 -22.90 15.10
C LYS A 154 3.22 -21.91 16.03
N ILE A 155 3.78 -20.82 15.49
CA ILE A 155 4.39 -19.75 16.29
C ILE A 155 3.26 -18.95 16.93
N LYS A 156 3.16 -19.05 18.27
CA LYS A 156 2.16 -18.32 19.07
C LYS A 156 2.71 -17.06 19.72
N ASP A 157 4.01 -17.05 19.98
CA ASP A 157 4.70 -15.93 20.62
C ASP A 157 5.62 -15.25 19.61
N CYS A 158 5.55 -13.92 19.56
CA CYS A 158 6.48 -13.13 18.77
C CYS A 158 7.88 -13.20 19.41
N PRO A 159 8.95 -13.55 18.65
CA PRO A 159 10.30 -13.60 19.22
C PRO A 159 10.79 -12.22 19.64
N GLU A 160 11.86 -12.18 20.44
CA GLU A 160 12.57 -10.93 20.70
C GLU A 160 13.36 -10.51 19.46
N ILE A 161 13.01 -9.33 18.93
CA ILE A 161 13.48 -8.82 17.64
C ILE A 161 14.49 -7.67 17.87
N PRO A 162 15.57 -7.61 17.08
CA PRO A 162 16.59 -6.56 17.24
C PRO A 162 16.09 -5.18 16.72
N CYS A 163 16.61 -4.10 17.29
CA CYS A 163 16.08 -2.74 17.09
C CYS A 163 16.33 -2.14 15.68
N ASN A 164 17.25 -2.73 14.91
CA ASN A 164 17.62 -2.30 13.56
C ASN A 164 16.74 -2.90 12.44
N ILE A 165 15.73 -3.71 12.81
CA ILE A 165 14.77 -4.28 11.86
C ILE A 165 13.97 -3.18 11.18
N ARG A 166 13.85 -3.31 9.86
CA ARG A 166 13.12 -2.42 8.96
C ARG A 166 11.86 -3.06 8.39
N ILE A 167 11.91 -4.36 8.12
CA ILE A 167 10.75 -5.14 7.65
C ILE A 167 10.55 -6.32 8.56
N LEU A 168 9.34 -6.42 9.10
CA LEU A 168 8.89 -7.54 9.92
C LEU A 168 7.60 -8.08 9.33
N LYS A 169 7.66 -9.27 8.73
CA LYS A 169 6.47 -9.98 8.26
C LYS A 169 6.20 -11.20 9.11
N LEU A 170 5.05 -11.20 9.76
CA LEU A 170 4.56 -12.22 10.69
C LEU A 170 3.30 -12.88 10.14
N ASP A 171 3.10 -12.85 8.83
CA ASP A 171 1.84 -13.20 8.19
C ASP A 171 1.47 -14.67 8.47
N GLY A 172 0.20 -14.98 8.66
CA GLY A 172 -0.27 -16.37 8.87
C GLY A 172 0.33 -17.06 10.09
N THR A 173 0.89 -16.31 11.05
CA THR A 173 1.37 -16.86 12.33
C THR A 173 0.22 -17.02 13.32
N GLY A 174 0.42 -17.86 14.32
CA GLY A 174 -0.54 -18.07 15.41
C GLY A 174 -0.46 -17.02 16.53
N ILE A 175 0.12 -15.85 16.25
CA ILE A 175 0.37 -14.81 17.26
C ILE A 175 -0.95 -14.22 17.75
N GLU A 176 -1.19 -14.33 19.05
CA GLU A 176 -2.39 -13.79 19.71
C GLU A 176 -2.23 -12.31 20.10
N GLN A 177 -1.00 -11.91 20.49
CA GLN A 177 -0.65 -10.54 20.85
C GLN A 177 0.80 -10.22 20.50
N LEU A 178 1.07 -8.97 20.12
CA LEU A 178 2.45 -8.47 19.98
C LEU A 178 3.02 -8.01 21.33
N PRO A 179 4.30 -8.25 21.61
CA PRO A 179 4.93 -7.89 22.87
C PRO A 179 5.16 -6.38 22.96
N SER A 180 5.17 -5.86 24.20
CA SER A 180 5.44 -4.43 24.45
C SER A 180 6.86 -3.98 24.06
N SER A 181 7.78 -4.94 23.88
CA SER A 181 9.14 -4.72 23.38
C SER A 181 9.18 -4.17 21.96
N ILE A 182 8.07 -4.28 21.19
CA ILE A 182 7.97 -3.70 19.85
C ILE A 182 8.29 -2.19 19.82
N LYS A 183 8.11 -1.48 20.94
CA LYS A 183 8.51 -0.06 21.09
C LYS A 183 9.97 0.23 20.75
N HIS A 184 10.84 -0.78 20.79
CA HIS A 184 12.27 -0.65 20.52
C HIS A 184 12.63 -0.73 19.03
N LEU A 185 11.68 -1.12 18.16
CA LEU A 185 11.90 -1.25 16.71
C LEU A 185 11.81 0.11 16.01
N SER A 186 12.66 1.06 16.41
CA SER A 186 12.62 2.46 15.93
C SER A 186 12.92 2.62 14.43
N GLN A 187 13.52 1.60 13.80
CA GLN A 187 13.85 1.57 12.38
C GLN A 187 12.78 0.87 11.52
N LEU A 188 11.70 0.35 12.13
CA LEU A 188 10.68 -0.41 11.44
C LEU A 188 9.90 0.48 10.47
N VAL A 189 9.86 0.06 9.20
CA VAL A 189 9.18 0.75 8.09
C VAL A 189 7.92 -0.03 7.68
N ILE A 190 8.00 -1.37 7.66
CA ILE A 190 6.88 -2.24 7.29
C ILE A 190 6.65 -3.27 8.39
N LEU A 191 5.43 -3.31 8.91
CA LEU A 191 4.93 -4.37 9.78
C LEU A 191 3.76 -5.07 9.09
N SER A 192 3.91 -6.38 8.88
CA SER A 192 2.85 -7.20 8.31
C SER A 192 2.42 -8.30 9.27
N LEU A 193 1.12 -8.37 9.51
CA LEU A 193 0.40 -9.36 10.32
C LEU A 193 -0.77 -9.94 9.52
N TYR A 194 -0.64 -9.98 8.19
CA TYR A 194 -1.67 -10.48 7.28
C TYR A 194 -2.05 -11.91 7.68
N GLU A 195 -3.34 -12.25 7.75
CA GLU A 195 -3.83 -13.60 8.11
C GLU A 195 -3.39 -14.09 9.51
N CYS A 196 -3.02 -13.18 10.41
CA CYS A 196 -2.88 -13.48 11.84
C CYS A 196 -4.26 -13.62 12.48
N THR A 197 -4.97 -14.71 12.16
CA THR A 197 -6.37 -14.96 12.57
C THR A 197 -6.58 -15.07 14.08
N ALA A 198 -5.51 -15.33 14.84
CA ALA A 198 -5.52 -15.41 16.30
C ALA A 198 -5.32 -14.05 16.99
N LEU A 199 -4.89 -13.01 16.26
CA LEU A 199 -4.54 -11.71 16.82
C LEU A 199 -5.77 -10.98 17.37
N GLU A 200 -5.78 -10.74 18.68
CA GLU A 200 -6.93 -10.11 19.36
C GLU A 200 -6.78 -8.58 19.47
N SER A 201 -5.55 -8.11 19.66
CA SER A 201 -5.25 -6.68 19.81
C SER A 201 -3.78 -6.34 19.50
N LEU A 202 -3.54 -5.08 19.18
CA LEU A 202 -2.20 -4.50 19.11
C LEU A 202 -1.85 -3.84 20.45
N PRO A 203 -0.59 -3.94 20.92
CA PRO A 203 -0.17 -3.28 22.14
C PRO A 203 -0.11 -1.77 21.95
N SER A 204 -0.37 -1.00 23.01
CA SER A 204 -0.30 0.47 22.96
C SER A 204 1.09 0.98 22.57
N SER A 205 2.15 0.20 22.79
CA SER A 205 3.52 0.48 22.32
C SER A 205 3.67 0.58 20.80
N ILE A 206 2.68 0.19 20.00
CA ILE A 206 2.73 0.35 18.55
C ILE A 206 2.98 1.81 18.14
N GLY A 207 2.44 2.78 18.89
CA GLY A 207 2.62 4.21 18.62
C GLY A 207 4.08 4.69 18.68
N ASN A 208 4.99 3.91 19.26
CA ASN A 208 6.42 4.23 19.33
C ASN A 208 7.17 3.99 18.00
N LEU A 209 6.55 3.33 17.02
CA LEU A 209 7.16 3.01 15.73
C LEU A 209 7.16 4.22 14.78
N LYS A 210 7.93 5.27 15.11
CA LYS A 210 7.87 6.59 14.45
C LYS A 210 8.23 6.58 12.96
N ARG A 211 8.90 5.53 12.46
CA ARG A 211 9.29 5.36 11.05
C ARG A 211 8.37 4.41 10.27
N LEU A 212 7.32 3.87 10.91
CA LEU A 212 6.42 2.92 10.26
C LEU A 212 5.64 3.64 9.15
N GLU A 213 5.78 3.14 7.92
CA GLU A 213 5.14 3.66 6.71
C GLU A 213 3.97 2.76 6.28
N GLU A 214 4.09 1.44 6.49
CA GLU A 214 3.04 0.47 6.14
C GLU A 214 2.71 -0.47 7.30
N LEU A 215 1.41 -0.62 7.56
CA LEU A 215 0.86 -1.58 8.53
C LEU A 215 -0.20 -2.45 7.86
N HIS A 216 0.04 -3.75 7.80
CA HIS A 216 -0.86 -4.74 7.23
C HIS A 216 -1.48 -5.60 8.34
N LEU A 217 -2.80 -5.58 8.45
CA LEU A 217 -3.62 -6.27 9.45
C LEU A 217 -4.79 -7.02 8.79
N SER A 218 -4.74 -7.22 7.47
CA SER A 218 -5.79 -7.92 6.73
C SER A 218 -6.03 -9.32 7.29
N GLU A 219 -7.27 -9.83 7.20
CA GLU A 219 -7.64 -11.19 7.63
C GLU A 219 -7.38 -11.46 9.12
N CYS A 220 -7.23 -10.42 9.96
CA CYS A 220 -7.15 -10.55 11.41
C CYS A 220 -8.56 -10.72 12.02
N LEU A 221 -9.15 -11.90 11.86
CA LEU A 221 -10.56 -12.18 12.20
C LEU A 221 -10.94 -11.94 13.66
N ARG A 222 -9.99 -11.99 14.61
CA ARG A 222 -10.22 -11.74 16.04
C ARG A 222 -9.93 -10.32 16.49
N LEU A 223 -9.41 -9.47 15.62
CA LEU A 223 -9.04 -8.10 15.96
C LEU A 223 -10.28 -7.25 16.20
N VAL A 224 -10.52 -6.87 17.45
CA VAL A 224 -11.74 -6.13 17.84
C VAL A 224 -11.54 -4.62 17.76
N THR A 225 -10.34 -4.14 18.11
CA THR A 225 -10.02 -2.71 18.19
C THR A 225 -8.56 -2.43 17.83
N ILE A 226 -8.30 -1.21 17.34
CA ILE A 226 -6.95 -0.66 17.18
C ILE A 226 -6.67 0.29 18.36
N PRO A 227 -5.49 0.22 19.02
CA PRO A 227 -5.17 1.09 20.14
C PRO A 227 -5.09 2.57 19.70
N SER A 228 -5.49 3.48 20.60
CA SER A 228 -5.46 4.92 20.31
C SER A 228 -4.05 5.45 20.03
N SER A 229 -3.00 4.76 20.44
CA SER A 229 -1.61 5.13 20.11
C SER A 229 -1.28 5.01 18.62
N ILE A 230 -2.15 4.42 17.79
CA ILE A 230 -2.00 4.44 16.33
C ILE A 230 -1.83 5.86 15.79
N GLY A 231 -2.51 6.85 16.36
CA GLY A 231 -2.41 8.26 15.97
C GLY A 231 -1.02 8.89 16.16
N GLU A 232 -0.13 8.20 16.87
CA GLU A 232 1.25 8.64 17.05
C GLU A 232 2.21 8.23 15.91
N LEU A 233 1.75 7.40 14.97
CA LEU A 233 2.52 6.93 13.81
C LEU A 233 2.58 7.98 12.70
N LYS A 234 3.40 9.03 12.88
CA LYS A 234 3.43 10.19 11.98
C LYS A 234 3.95 9.91 10.56
N CYS A 235 4.62 8.79 10.35
CA CYS A 235 5.09 8.37 9.01
C CYS A 235 4.16 7.38 8.32
N LEU A 236 3.06 6.94 8.94
CA LEU A 236 2.21 5.89 8.38
C LEU A 236 1.50 6.42 7.13
N GLU A 237 1.78 5.81 5.98
CA GLU A 237 1.19 6.15 4.69
C GLU A 237 0.08 5.19 4.29
N LYS A 238 0.18 3.91 4.69
CA LYS A 238 -0.75 2.86 4.29
C LYS A 238 -1.17 2.00 5.48
N LEU A 239 -2.48 1.87 5.66
CA LEU A 239 -3.09 1.00 6.65
C LEU A 239 -4.07 0.06 5.97
N PHE A 240 -3.77 -1.24 6.02
CA PHE A 240 -4.60 -2.30 5.45
C PHE A 240 -5.26 -3.11 6.56
N LEU A 241 -6.58 -3.11 6.58
CA LEU A 241 -7.47 -3.84 7.50
C LEU A 241 -8.56 -4.69 6.79
N PRO A 242 -8.45 -5.09 5.50
CA PRO A 242 -9.54 -5.80 4.86
C PRO A 242 -9.83 -7.14 5.55
N ASN A 243 -11.11 -7.52 5.56
CA ASN A 243 -11.64 -8.73 6.17
C ASN A 243 -11.34 -8.86 7.69
N CYS A 244 -11.27 -7.74 8.42
CA CYS A 244 -11.26 -7.75 9.88
C CYS A 244 -12.70 -7.79 10.42
N SER A 245 -13.36 -8.93 10.29
CA SER A 245 -14.80 -9.07 10.51
C SER A 245 -15.31 -8.65 11.91
N ASN A 246 -14.47 -8.72 12.94
CA ASN A 246 -14.80 -8.32 14.33
C ASN A 246 -14.39 -6.89 14.70
N LEU A 247 -13.76 -6.15 13.78
CA LEU A 247 -13.32 -4.78 14.03
C LEU A 247 -14.55 -3.87 14.17
N ALA A 248 -14.83 -3.43 15.40
CA ALA A 248 -16.06 -2.69 15.70
C ALA A 248 -15.93 -1.18 15.45
N SER A 249 -14.72 -0.63 15.65
CA SER A 249 -14.43 0.79 15.50
C SER A 249 -12.94 1.05 15.31
N LEU A 250 -12.64 2.19 14.69
CA LEU A 250 -11.30 2.79 14.68
C LEU A 250 -11.21 3.88 15.77
N PRO A 251 -10.04 4.08 16.39
CA PRO A 251 -9.87 5.12 17.40
C PRO A 251 -9.92 6.53 16.79
N GLU A 252 -10.46 7.49 17.53
CA GLU A 252 -10.51 8.92 17.16
C GLU A 252 -9.14 9.52 16.82
N SER A 253 -8.07 8.96 17.36
CA SER A 253 -6.70 9.38 17.10
C SER A 253 -6.21 9.06 15.68
N ILE A 254 -6.94 8.27 14.88
CA ILE A 254 -6.57 8.01 13.48
C ILE A 254 -6.46 9.31 12.66
N LYS A 255 -7.22 10.36 13.05
CA LYS A 255 -7.13 11.70 12.48
C LYS A 255 -5.80 12.41 12.72
N GLN A 256 -4.91 11.84 13.53
CA GLN A 256 -3.59 12.37 13.82
C GLN A 256 -2.51 11.81 12.87
N LEU A 257 -2.87 10.88 11.98
CA LEU A 257 -1.99 10.27 10.97
C LEU A 257 -1.81 11.18 9.75
N SER A 258 -0.98 12.21 9.89
CA SER A 258 -0.82 13.30 8.90
C SER A 258 -0.28 12.89 7.52
N LYS A 259 0.30 11.69 7.39
CA LYS A 259 0.83 11.17 6.11
C LYS A 259 0.00 10.02 5.53
N LEU A 260 -1.13 9.66 6.15
CA LEU A 260 -1.94 8.52 5.70
C LEU A 260 -2.60 8.84 4.35
N LYS A 261 -2.18 8.11 3.31
CA LYS A 261 -2.70 8.23 1.93
C LYS A 261 -3.71 7.13 1.62
N LEU A 262 -3.51 5.92 2.16
CA LEU A 262 -4.33 4.75 1.87
C LEU A 262 -4.88 4.12 3.16
N LEU A 263 -6.20 3.99 3.24
CA LEU A 263 -6.91 3.24 4.26
C LEU A 263 -7.84 2.22 3.61
N ASP A 264 -7.52 0.93 3.76
CA ASP A 264 -8.32 -0.18 3.24
C ASP A 264 -9.01 -0.91 4.40
N LEU A 265 -10.34 -0.91 4.40
CA LEU A 265 -11.27 -1.45 5.40
C LEU A 265 -12.28 -2.40 4.76
N ARG A 266 -12.02 -2.90 3.55
CA ARG A 266 -12.97 -3.78 2.86
C ARG A 266 -13.40 -4.96 3.72
N ASP A 267 -14.64 -5.40 3.61
CA ASP A 267 -15.16 -6.58 4.32
C ASP A 267 -15.08 -6.48 5.86
N CYS A 268 -14.99 -5.28 6.44
CA CYS A 268 -15.10 -5.07 7.88
C CYS A 268 -16.57 -5.04 8.34
N GLU A 269 -17.22 -6.21 8.34
CA GLU A 269 -18.68 -6.32 8.52
C GLU A 269 -19.22 -5.75 9.86
N SER A 270 -18.42 -5.78 10.93
CA SER A 270 -18.82 -5.27 12.26
C SER A 270 -18.55 -3.78 12.47
N LEU A 271 -17.87 -3.11 11.54
CA LEU A 271 -17.47 -1.72 11.66
C LEU A 271 -18.70 -0.82 11.61
N LYS A 272 -18.99 -0.10 12.71
CA LYS A 272 -20.22 0.71 12.82
C LYS A 272 -20.02 2.18 12.46
N SER A 273 -18.85 2.71 12.73
CA SER A 273 -18.56 4.13 12.51
C SER A 273 -17.10 4.35 12.17
N LEU A 274 -16.86 5.30 11.28
CA LEU A 274 -15.54 5.88 11.05
C LEU A 274 -15.42 7.22 11.78
N PRO A 275 -14.33 7.44 12.53
CA PRO A 275 -14.03 8.76 13.09
C PRO A 275 -13.73 9.77 11.98
N GLU A 276 -13.56 11.04 12.33
CA GLU A 276 -13.19 12.09 11.37
C GLU A 276 -11.85 11.76 10.69
N LEU A 277 -11.84 11.64 9.36
CA LEU A 277 -10.64 11.35 8.56
C LEU A 277 -10.02 12.64 7.97
N LEU A 278 -8.71 12.61 7.70
CA LEU A 278 -7.93 13.76 7.22
C LEU A 278 -8.04 14.02 5.71
N SER A 279 -7.68 15.24 5.33
CA SER A 279 -7.61 15.68 3.93
C SER A 279 -6.40 15.12 3.16
N CYS A 280 -5.41 14.52 3.80
CA CYS A 280 -4.28 13.87 3.11
C CYS A 280 -4.64 12.48 2.56
N LEU A 281 -5.80 11.93 2.92
CA LEU A 281 -6.23 10.62 2.47
C LEU A 281 -6.57 10.66 0.96
N GLU A 282 -5.83 9.88 0.19
CA GLU A 282 -5.99 9.73 -1.26
C GLU A 282 -6.95 8.59 -1.60
N LEU A 283 -6.95 7.51 -0.81
CA LEU A 283 -7.80 6.34 -1.03
C LEU A 283 -8.37 5.84 0.31
N LEU A 284 -9.69 5.79 0.38
CA LEU A 284 -10.45 5.07 1.40
C LEU A 284 -11.29 3.99 0.72
N ASP A 285 -11.10 2.74 1.09
CA ASP A 285 -12.00 1.66 0.67
C ASP A 285 -12.65 1.01 1.89
N ALA A 286 -13.96 1.11 1.99
CA ALA A 286 -14.80 0.50 3.00
C ALA A 286 -15.91 -0.34 2.35
N THR A 287 -15.64 -0.90 1.16
CA THR A 287 -16.57 -1.82 0.48
C THR A 287 -16.93 -2.98 1.41
N ASP A 288 -18.18 -3.44 1.36
CA ASP A 288 -18.70 -4.54 2.18
C ASP A 288 -18.64 -4.30 3.72
N CYS A 289 -18.49 -3.04 4.17
CA CYS A 289 -18.74 -2.63 5.56
C CYS A 289 -20.24 -2.52 5.86
N LEU A 290 -20.96 -3.65 5.89
CA LEU A 290 -22.43 -3.71 5.95
C LEU A 290 -23.06 -3.09 7.22
N SER A 291 -22.30 -2.96 8.31
CA SER A 291 -22.76 -2.34 9.56
C SER A 291 -22.43 -0.86 9.68
N LEU A 292 -21.77 -0.27 8.69
CA LEU A 292 -21.30 1.12 8.76
C LEU A 292 -22.47 2.10 8.68
N GLU A 293 -22.74 2.80 9.78
CA GLU A 293 -23.85 3.75 9.95
C GLU A 293 -23.40 5.20 9.79
N SER A 294 -22.16 5.51 10.17
CA SER A 294 -21.63 6.87 10.10
C SER A 294 -20.17 6.93 9.67
N ALA A 295 -19.87 7.95 8.88
CA ALA A 295 -18.52 8.40 8.58
C ALA A 295 -18.56 9.90 8.35
N SER A 296 -17.44 10.58 8.60
CA SER A 296 -17.26 12.00 8.32
C SER A 296 -15.85 12.24 7.82
N ILE A 297 -15.71 13.10 6.82
CA ILE A 297 -14.41 13.39 6.21
C ILE A 297 -14.15 14.88 6.29
N SER A 298 -13.01 15.24 6.85
CA SER A 298 -12.58 16.63 6.98
C SER A 298 -11.75 17.01 5.77
N PHE A 299 -12.20 18.01 5.03
CA PHE A 299 -11.49 18.56 3.87
C PHE A 299 -10.72 19.84 4.21
N ASN A 300 -10.40 20.06 5.49
CA ASN A 300 -9.68 21.23 5.96
C ASN A 300 -8.30 21.35 5.29
N PHE A 301 -7.96 22.59 4.91
CA PHE A 301 -6.65 22.95 4.40
C PHE A 301 -5.61 22.71 5.49
N LEU A 302 -4.68 21.79 5.25
CA LEU A 302 -3.41 21.82 5.95
C LEU A 302 -2.60 22.90 5.26
N GLU A 303 -2.57 24.10 5.84
CA GLU A 303 -1.47 25.02 5.56
C GLU A 303 -0.18 24.27 5.91
N HIS A 304 0.73 24.20 4.95
CA HIS A 304 2.03 23.57 5.13
C HIS A 304 2.73 24.23 6.33
N GLU A 305 2.75 23.56 7.48
CA GLU A 305 3.74 23.85 8.52
C GLU A 305 5.06 23.24 8.04
N ASP A 306 5.82 24.07 7.33
CA ASP A 306 7.26 23.90 7.13
C ASP A 306 7.93 23.92 8.52
N GLU A 307 8.11 22.75 9.13
CA GLU A 307 9.04 22.58 10.24
C GLU A 307 10.17 21.62 9.85
N ASN A 308 11.24 22.21 9.31
CA ASN A 308 12.64 21.79 9.40
C ASN A 308 12.95 20.29 9.21
N GLU A 309 13.10 19.87 7.95
CA GLU A 309 14.02 18.78 7.60
C GLU A 309 15.36 19.38 7.15
N GLU A 310 16.35 19.36 8.05
CA GLU A 310 17.75 19.57 7.67
C GLU A 310 18.27 18.34 6.92
N ALA A 311 18.65 18.57 5.65
CA ALA A 311 19.59 17.83 4.79
C ALA A 311 19.25 16.36 4.45
N ASP A 312 19.12 15.99 3.18
CA ASP A 312 20.23 16.02 2.23
C ASP A 312 19.76 16.35 0.81
N LYS A 313 20.30 17.42 0.24
CA LYS A 313 20.02 17.86 -1.14
C LYS A 313 20.95 17.11 -2.07
N SER A 314 20.38 16.35 -3.01
CA SER A 314 21.03 16.15 -4.30
C SER A 314 20.06 16.55 -5.40
N GLU A 315 20.47 17.58 -6.12
CA GLU A 315 19.87 18.08 -7.35
C GLU A 315 19.97 16.99 -8.42
N HIS A 316 18.91 16.76 -9.18
CA HIS A 316 19.00 16.66 -10.63
C HIS A 316 17.62 16.87 -11.26
N GLU A 317 17.54 17.95 -12.03
CA GLU A 317 16.43 18.30 -12.90
C GLU A 317 16.34 17.37 -14.12
N ASN A 318 15.11 17.32 -14.66
CA ASN A 318 14.70 16.88 -15.99
C ASN A 318 14.66 15.38 -16.26
N GLU A 319 13.43 14.85 -16.24
CA GLU A 319 12.97 13.94 -17.31
C GLU A 319 11.44 14.03 -17.41
N GLU A 320 10.97 14.81 -18.40
CA GLU A 320 9.63 14.72 -18.95
C GLU A 320 9.48 13.38 -19.67
N ALA A 321 8.62 12.49 -19.18
CA ALA A 321 8.01 11.43 -19.99
C ALA A 321 6.72 10.91 -19.34
N HIS A 322 5.59 11.31 -19.91
CA HIS A 322 4.26 10.70 -19.77
C HIS A 322 3.70 10.53 -18.35
N LYS A 323 3.43 11.66 -17.68
CA LYS A 323 2.33 11.75 -16.71
C LYS A 323 1.02 11.46 -17.44
N SER A 324 0.43 10.28 -17.22
CA SER A 324 -0.98 10.08 -17.53
C SER A 324 -1.79 11.05 -16.66
N GLU A 325 -2.74 11.76 -17.25
CA GLU A 325 -3.62 12.79 -16.66
C GLU A 325 -4.54 12.25 -15.54
N SER A 326 -3.97 11.70 -14.47
CA SER A 326 -4.65 11.32 -13.23
C SER A 326 -4.07 12.16 -12.08
N GLU A 327 -4.22 13.48 -12.19
CA GLU A 327 -3.87 14.43 -11.14
C GLU A 327 -4.73 14.22 -9.89
N ASP A 328 -4.11 13.93 -8.74
CA ASP A 328 -4.55 14.19 -7.36
C ASP A 328 -6.05 14.03 -7.06
N CYS A 329 -6.68 12.95 -7.52
CA CYS A 329 -8.09 12.67 -7.21
C CYS A 329 -8.19 11.74 -5.99
N LYS A 330 -8.88 12.20 -4.95
CA LYS A 330 -9.20 11.36 -3.78
C LYS A 330 -10.31 10.39 -4.13
N PHE A 331 -10.16 9.12 -3.75
CA PHE A 331 -11.13 8.07 -3.99
C PHE A 331 -11.71 7.56 -2.68
N LEU A 332 -13.03 7.65 -2.54
CA LEU A 332 -13.78 7.21 -1.37
C LEU A 332 -14.78 6.15 -1.81
N ASN A 333 -14.57 4.92 -1.35
CA ASN A 333 -15.39 3.79 -1.72
C ASN A 333 -16.16 3.26 -0.50
N PHE A 334 -17.45 3.52 -0.48
CA PHE A 334 -18.43 2.99 0.48
C PHE A 334 -19.45 2.12 -0.24
N ASN A 335 -18.99 1.45 -1.28
CA ASN A 335 -19.84 0.56 -2.04
C ASN A 335 -20.45 -0.50 -1.11
N THR A 336 -21.74 -0.78 -1.26
CA THR A 336 -22.55 -1.67 -0.40
C THR A 336 -22.83 -1.21 1.05
N CYS A 337 -22.29 -0.07 1.50
CA CYS A 337 -22.59 0.48 2.83
C CYS A 337 -24.00 1.08 2.92
N VAL A 338 -25.04 0.24 2.89
CA VAL A 338 -26.45 0.66 2.78
C VAL A 338 -26.98 1.43 3.99
N LYS A 339 -26.34 1.27 5.16
CA LYS A 339 -26.71 1.97 6.40
C LYS A 339 -26.01 3.32 6.55
N LEU A 340 -25.04 3.62 5.69
CA LEU A 340 -24.21 4.82 5.81
C LEU A 340 -25.09 6.06 5.65
N ASN A 341 -24.90 7.00 6.58
CA ASN A 341 -25.59 8.28 6.54
C ASN A 341 -25.23 9.09 5.27
N LYS A 342 -26.02 10.13 5.00
CA LYS A 342 -25.75 11.04 3.86
C LYS A 342 -24.67 12.09 4.15
N LYS A 343 -24.05 12.09 5.32
CA LYS A 343 -23.07 13.12 5.73
C LYS A 343 -21.84 13.09 4.83
N VAL A 344 -21.33 11.91 4.50
CA VAL A 344 -20.21 11.73 3.56
C VAL A 344 -20.52 12.38 2.20
N MET A 345 -21.75 12.24 1.70
CA MET A 345 -22.16 12.87 0.45
C MET A 345 -22.13 14.40 0.55
N GLU A 346 -22.63 14.96 1.65
CA GLU A 346 -22.58 16.41 1.88
C GLU A 346 -21.14 16.92 2.03
N ASP A 347 -20.28 16.18 2.73
CA ASP A 347 -18.86 16.52 2.89
C ASP A 347 -18.16 16.56 1.52
N VAL A 348 -18.46 15.59 0.64
CA VAL A 348 -17.93 15.56 -0.73
C VAL A 348 -18.48 16.70 -1.59
N PHE A 349 -19.76 17.06 -1.45
CA PHE A 349 -20.30 18.24 -2.13
C PHE A 349 -19.60 19.53 -1.71
N GLU A 350 -19.35 19.72 -0.41
CA GLU A 350 -18.60 20.88 0.07
C GLU A 350 -17.14 20.86 -0.42
N ALA A 351 -16.50 19.68 -0.47
CA ALA A 351 -15.16 19.53 -1.04
C ALA A 351 -15.11 19.95 -2.53
N HIS A 352 -16.12 19.57 -3.31
CA HIS A 352 -16.25 19.97 -4.70
C HIS A 352 -16.44 21.48 -4.86
N LEU A 353 -17.20 22.13 -3.97
CA LEU A 353 -17.35 23.59 -3.96
C LEU A 353 -16.04 24.31 -3.65
N LEU A 354 -15.17 23.69 -2.85
CA LEU A 354 -13.82 24.18 -2.56
C LEU A 354 -12.79 23.82 -3.66
N GLY A 355 -13.22 23.20 -4.75
CA GLY A 355 -12.38 22.85 -5.90
C GLY A 355 -11.57 21.56 -5.72
N GLN A 356 -11.86 20.74 -4.71
CA GLN A 356 -11.18 19.45 -4.53
C GLN A 356 -11.72 18.40 -5.50
N LYS A 357 -10.81 17.62 -6.09
CA LYS A 357 -11.13 16.47 -6.94
C LYS A 357 -11.36 15.24 -6.05
N VAL A 358 -12.63 14.90 -5.83
CA VAL A 358 -13.02 13.75 -5.00
C VAL A 358 -13.99 12.88 -5.77
N THR A 359 -13.70 11.59 -5.86
CA THR A 359 -14.61 10.58 -6.38
C THR A 359 -15.15 9.76 -5.22
N LEU A 360 -16.47 9.67 -5.15
CA LEU A 360 -17.22 8.99 -4.10
C LEU A 360 -18.10 7.92 -4.75
N LEU A 361 -17.96 6.68 -4.30
CA LEU A 361 -18.82 5.56 -4.63
C LEU A 361 -19.60 5.14 -3.38
N MET A 362 -20.93 5.11 -3.45
CA MET A 362 -21.78 4.68 -2.33
C MET A 362 -22.99 3.89 -2.80
N ALA A 363 -23.60 3.13 -1.89
CA ALA A 363 -24.91 2.54 -2.13
C ALA A 363 -26.00 3.63 -2.28
N GLY A 364 -26.87 3.51 -3.28
CA GLY A 364 -27.98 4.45 -3.46
C GLY A 364 -28.73 4.30 -4.78
N GLY A 365 -30.05 4.51 -4.75
CA GLY A 365 -30.95 4.31 -5.90
C GLY A 365 -31.35 5.55 -6.68
N GLU A 366 -30.95 6.74 -6.22
CA GLU A 366 -31.49 8.00 -6.74
C GLU A 366 -30.41 9.07 -6.87
N VAL A 367 -30.54 9.91 -7.90
CA VAL A 367 -29.65 11.06 -8.13
C VAL A 367 -29.94 12.10 -7.05
N PRO A 368 -28.93 12.57 -6.29
CA PRO A 368 -29.10 13.51 -5.19
C PRO A 368 -29.92 14.75 -5.58
N GLU A 369 -30.77 15.25 -4.68
CA GLU A 369 -31.62 16.44 -4.92
C GLU A 369 -30.81 17.69 -5.29
N ARG A 370 -29.59 17.82 -4.74
CA ARG A 370 -28.65 18.92 -5.00
C ARG A 370 -28.20 19.01 -6.46
N MET A 371 -28.37 17.93 -7.25
CA MET A 371 -28.06 17.94 -8.69
C MET A 371 -29.12 18.70 -9.49
N ARG A 372 -28.70 19.82 -10.09
CA ARG A 372 -29.57 20.74 -10.85
C ARG A 372 -30.15 20.14 -12.12
N TYR A 373 -29.36 19.36 -12.85
CA TYR A 373 -29.75 18.74 -14.12
C TYR A 373 -29.80 17.23 -13.93
N LYS A 374 -30.93 16.61 -14.28
CA LYS A 374 -31.17 15.17 -14.11
C LYS A 374 -31.77 14.60 -15.40
N ASN A 375 -31.37 13.38 -15.76
CA ASN A 375 -32.00 12.61 -16.83
C ASN A 375 -31.99 11.11 -16.49
N LYS A 376 -32.88 10.34 -17.10
CA LYS A 376 -32.85 8.89 -17.13
C LYS A 376 -32.48 8.43 -18.54
N GLY A 377 -31.27 7.88 -18.72
CA GLY A 377 -30.75 7.46 -20.02
C GLY A 377 -29.23 7.53 -20.08
N SER A 378 -28.64 7.31 -21.26
CA SER A 378 -27.19 7.28 -21.47
C SER A 378 -26.54 8.64 -21.73
N SER A 379 -27.32 9.72 -21.82
CA SER A 379 -26.80 11.07 -22.10
C SER A 379 -27.67 12.17 -21.49
N LEU A 380 -27.08 13.29 -21.10
CA LEU A 380 -27.78 14.49 -20.60
C LEU A 380 -27.21 15.73 -21.31
N SER A 381 -28.07 16.63 -21.78
CA SER A 381 -27.65 17.86 -22.46
C SER A 381 -28.36 19.08 -21.86
N PHE A 382 -27.60 20.13 -21.59
CA PHE A 382 -28.09 21.37 -20.99
C PHE A 382 -27.21 22.55 -21.41
N LYS A 383 -27.76 23.77 -21.28
CA LYS A 383 -27.02 25.01 -21.55
C LYS A 383 -26.49 25.60 -20.25
N LEU A 384 -25.22 26.02 -20.26
CA LEU A 384 -24.54 26.66 -19.13
C LEU A 384 -24.08 28.07 -19.52
N ASP A 385 -24.25 29.03 -18.61
CA ASP A 385 -23.59 30.34 -18.71
C ASP A 385 -22.19 30.22 -18.10
N LEU A 386 -21.16 30.26 -18.95
CA LEU A 386 -19.77 30.05 -18.56
C LEU A 386 -19.14 31.24 -17.84
N ARG A 387 -19.83 32.39 -17.70
CA ARG A 387 -19.24 33.62 -17.14
C ARG A 387 -18.77 33.49 -15.70
N HIS A 388 -19.27 32.51 -14.95
CA HIS A 388 -18.96 32.29 -13.52
C HIS A 388 -18.80 30.81 -13.12
N LEU A 389 -18.60 29.89 -14.08
CA LEU A 389 -18.50 28.46 -13.77
C LEU A 389 -17.06 28.09 -13.38
N ILE A 390 -16.86 27.64 -12.13
CA ILE A 390 -15.54 27.27 -11.57
C ILE A 390 -15.28 25.77 -11.70
N ALA A 391 -16.29 24.95 -11.40
CA ALA A 391 -16.23 23.49 -11.51
C ALA A 391 -17.64 22.94 -11.77
N PHE A 392 -17.72 21.68 -12.19
CA PHE A 392 -18.97 20.93 -12.21
C PHE A 392 -18.80 19.58 -11.52
N SER A 393 -19.84 19.17 -10.79
CA SER A 393 -19.96 17.82 -10.25
C SER A 393 -20.98 17.05 -11.07
N PHE A 394 -20.74 15.76 -11.27
CA PHE A 394 -21.70 14.88 -11.92
C PHE A 394 -21.93 13.65 -11.06
N CYS A 395 -23.15 13.13 -11.14
CA CYS A 395 -23.58 11.94 -10.41
C CYS A 395 -24.17 10.97 -11.41
N VAL A 396 -23.71 9.72 -11.36
CA VAL A 396 -24.28 8.61 -12.12
C VAL A 396 -24.90 7.65 -11.12
N VAL A 397 -26.16 7.30 -11.37
CA VAL A 397 -26.82 6.20 -10.66
C VAL A 397 -27.01 5.07 -11.63
N PHE A 398 -26.47 3.92 -11.27
CA PHE A 398 -26.52 2.75 -12.13
C PHE A 398 -26.82 1.51 -11.31
N ARG A 399 -27.39 0.52 -12.00
CA ARG A 399 -27.59 -0.83 -11.48
C ARG A 399 -26.68 -1.75 -12.30
N PRO A 400 -25.57 -2.27 -11.74
CA PRO A 400 -24.83 -3.33 -12.39
C PRO A 400 -25.80 -4.49 -12.62
N THR A 401 -25.99 -4.83 -13.89
CA THR A 401 -26.58 -6.08 -14.34
C THR A 401 -25.48 -6.75 -15.14
N ASP A 402 -25.36 -8.08 -15.03
CA ASP A 402 -24.18 -8.95 -15.28
C ASP A 402 -23.35 -8.80 -16.59
N LEU A 403 -23.53 -7.75 -17.38
CA LEU A 403 -22.97 -7.59 -18.72
C LEU A 403 -22.49 -6.17 -19.09
N ILE A 404 -22.54 -5.16 -18.21
CA ILE A 404 -22.12 -3.79 -18.58
C ILE A 404 -21.04 -3.24 -17.65
N ASP A 405 -19.84 -3.20 -18.20
CA ASP A 405 -18.64 -2.61 -17.63
C ASP A 405 -18.68 -1.08 -17.75
N PHE A 406 -19.23 -0.39 -16.75
CA PHE A 406 -19.36 1.08 -16.72
C PHE A 406 -18.04 1.77 -16.33
N ARG A 407 -16.99 1.57 -17.12
CA ARG A 407 -15.62 2.06 -16.81
C ARG A 407 -15.44 3.56 -16.94
N ARG A 408 -16.18 4.18 -17.87
CA ARG A 408 -15.84 5.49 -18.41
C ARG A 408 -17.09 6.32 -18.66
N PHE A 409 -17.09 7.54 -18.17
CA PHE A 409 -18.05 8.57 -18.53
C PHE A 409 -17.36 9.63 -19.38
N GLU A 410 -18.00 10.08 -20.46
CA GLU A 410 -17.49 11.15 -21.32
C GLU A 410 -18.37 12.39 -21.20
N VAL A 411 -17.75 13.53 -20.92
CA VAL A 411 -18.39 14.85 -20.95
C VAL A 411 -17.88 15.58 -22.18
N ASP A 412 -18.79 15.88 -23.11
CA ASP A 412 -18.53 16.72 -24.27
C ASP A 412 -19.03 18.15 -24.00
N PHE A 413 -18.12 19.14 -24.00
CA PHE A 413 -18.48 20.56 -23.99
C PHE A 413 -18.63 21.08 -25.42
N ILE A 414 -19.82 21.59 -25.77
CA ILE A 414 -20.11 22.15 -27.09
C ILE A 414 -20.44 23.64 -26.93
N CYS A 415 -19.60 24.52 -27.48
CA CYS A 415 -19.86 25.96 -27.49
C CYS A 415 -20.94 26.32 -28.54
N GLU A 416 -21.78 27.33 -28.29
CA GLU A 416 -22.84 27.77 -29.22
C GLU A 416 -22.32 28.19 -30.61
N SER A 417 -21.03 28.52 -30.74
CA SER A 417 -20.38 28.79 -32.02
C SER A 417 -20.07 27.54 -32.85
N GLY A 418 -20.32 26.33 -32.32
CA GLY A 418 -20.10 25.04 -33.00
C GLY A 418 -18.64 24.63 -33.19
N ASN A 419 -17.69 25.55 -32.98
CA ASN A 419 -16.29 25.39 -33.40
C ASN A 419 -15.33 24.86 -32.31
N ARG A 420 -15.78 24.72 -31.05
CA ARG A 420 -14.96 24.14 -29.97
C ARG A 420 -15.72 22.98 -29.33
N ARG A 421 -15.10 21.78 -29.42
CA ARG A 421 -15.49 20.57 -28.71
C ARG A 421 -14.33 20.18 -27.80
N GLU A 422 -14.57 20.19 -26.50
CA GLU A 422 -13.64 19.63 -25.52
C GLU A 422 -14.26 18.33 -25.00
N ARG A 423 -13.53 17.22 -25.12
CA ARG A 423 -13.98 15.89 -24.69
C ARG A 423 -13.16 15.48 -23.49
N ASN A 424 -13.81 15.41 -22.34
CA ASN A 424 -13.19 14.97 -21.10
C ASN A 424 -13.74 13.60 -20.72
N ALA A 425 -12.84 12.64 -20.51
CA ALA A 425 -13.19 11.28 -20.12
C ALA A 425 -12.81 11.02 -18.66
N PHE A 426 -13.73 10.41 -17.93
CA PHE A 426 -13.60 10.17 -16.49
C PHE A 426 -13.73 8.68 -16.23
N ASN A 427 -12.71 8.09 -15.62
CA ASN A 427 -12.79 6.72 -15.12
C ASN A 427 -13.37 6.74 -13.71
N LEU A 428 -14.37 5.89 -13.45
CA LEU A 428 -15.09 5.89 -12.16
C LEU A 428 -14.57 4.81 -11.20
N PHE A 429 -14.07 3.67 -11.70
CA PHE A 429 -13.60 2.52 -10.91
C PHE A 429 -12.80 1.53 -11.79
N SER A 430 -12.13 0.53 -11.18
CA SER A 430 -11.29 -0.47 -11.85
C SER A 430 -11.96 -1.86 -11.96
N ASP A 431 -11.46 -2.73 -12.86
CA ASP A 431 -12.02 -4.07 -13.13
C ASP A 431 -12.12 -4.98 -11.88
N LYS A 432 -11.29 -4.74 -10.84
CA LYS A 432 -11.32 -5.52 -9.60
C LYS A 432 -12.47 -5.15 -8.67
N ASP A 433 -13.04 -3.95 -8.84
CA ASP A 433 -14.01 -3.39 -7.90
C ASP A 433 -15.42 -3.92 -8.15
N VAL A 434 -15.74 -4.36 -9.38
CA VAL A 434 -17.12 -4.56 -9.87
C VAL A 434 -17.66 -5.98 -9.67
N ALA A 435 -16.80 -6.96 -9.38
CA ALA A 435 -17.15 -8.39 -9.48
C ALA A 435 -18.29 -8.84 -8.53
N ASN A 436 -18.62 -8.07 -7.50
CA ASN A 436 -19.59 -8.43 -6.45
C ASN A 436 -20.75 -7.43 -6.26
N TRP A 437 -20.97 -6.49 -7.17
CA TRP A 437 -21.97 -5.43 -6.94
C TRP A 437 -23.40 -5.92 -7.11
N ASN A 438 -24.19 -5.83 -6.03
CA ASN A 438 -25.62 -6.09 -6.02
C ASN A 438 -26.40 -4.82 -5.59
N GLY A 439 -27.31 -4.33 -6.43
CA GLY A 439 -28.20 -3.22 -6.09
C GLY A 439 -28.00 -1.97 -6.95
N TYR A 440 -28.46 -0.81 -6.47
CA TYR A 440 -28.20 0.47 -7.13
C TYR A 440 -27.07 1.20 -6.42
N HIS A 441 -26.21 1.84 -7.21
CA HIS A 441 -25.01 2.52 -6.76
C HIS A 441 -24.99 3.96 -7.26
N VAL A 442 -24.46 4.85 -6.43
CA VAL A 442 -24.25 6.28 -6.71
C VAL A 442 -22.75 6.49 -6.83
N ALA A 443 -22.29 6.89 -8.02
CA ALA A 443 -20.95 7.41 -8.22
C ALA A 443 -21.03 8.93 -8.41
N LEU A 444 -20.35 9.68 -7.53
CA LEU A 444 -20.26 11.13 -7.52
C LEU A 444 -18.81 11.53 -7.77
N SER A 445 -18.56 12.37 -8.77
CA SER A 445 -17.22 12.88 -9.05
C SER A 445 -17.28 14.35 -9.49
N SER A 446 -16.14 15.03 -9.46
CA SER A 446 -15.99 16.42 -9.89
C SER A 446 -14.90 16.59 -10.92
N ALA A 447 -15.05 17.61 -11.75
CA ALA A 447 -14.00 18.08 -12.64
C ALA A 447 -13.87 19.59 -12.53
N ALA A 448 -12.63 20.05 -12.40
CA ALA A 448 -12.29 21.45 -12.56
C ALA A 448 -12.28 21.78 -14.06
N LEU A 449 -13.00 22.83 -14.46
CA LEU A 449 -12.80 23.44 -15.76
C LEU A 449 -11.55 24.32 -15.64
N LEU A 450 -10.38 23.79 -16.00
CA LEU A 450 -9.17 24.59 -16.14
C LEU A 450 -9.40 25.61 -17.26
N SER A 451 -9.86 26.80 -16.87
CA SER A 451 -9.96 28.03 -17.64
C SER A 451 -10.36 27.88 -19.12
N PHE A 452 -11.61 28.24 -19.43
CA PHE A 452 -11.81 29.05 -20.64
C PHE A 452 -10.92 30.29 -20.47
N GLU A 453 -9.72 30.29 -21.08
CA GLU A 453 -8.76 31.39 -20.98
C GLU A 453 -9.48 32.74 -21.12
N ARG A 454 -9.50 33.48 -19.99
CA ARG A 454 -9.65 34.93 -20.03
C ARG A 454 -8.42 35.47 -20.75
N GLY A 455 -8.55 35.73 -22.05
CA GLY A 455 -7.64 36.61 -22.77
C GLY A 455 -6.92 35.98 -23.96
N LYS A 456 -7.58 35.98 -25.12
CA LYS A 456 -6.94 36.51 -26.33
C LYS A 456 -7.86 37.55 -26.94
N THR A 457 -7.53 38.80 -26.65
CA THR A 457 -7.87 39.97 -27.46
C THR A 457 -7.62 39.59 -28.92
N ILE A 458 -8.68 39.54 -29.72
CA ILE A 458 -8.54 39.61 -31.18
C ILE A 458 -8.03 41.02 -31.44
N GLN A 459 -6.74 41.15 -31.77
CA GLN A 459 -6.28 42.33 -32.49
C GLN A 459 -6.99 42.33 -33.83
N GLU A 460 -7.94 43.26 -34.00
CA GLU A 460 -8.35 43.73 -35.30
C GLU A 460 -7.13 44.36 -35.98
N ASN A 461 -6.58 43.67 -36.99
CA ASN A 461 -5.76 44.34 -37.99
C ASN A 461 -6.65 44.59 -39.20
N ASN A 462 -6.87 45.88 -39.47
CA ASN A 462 -7.39 46.41 -40.73
C ASN A 462 -6.53 46.01 -41.93
#